data_AF-A0A2D4M8C3-F1
#
_entry.id   AF-A0A2D4M8C3-F1
#
_cell.length_a   1.000
_cell.length_b   1.000
_cell.length_c   1.000
_cell.angle_alpha   90.00
_cell.angle_beta   90.00
_cell.angle_gamma   90.00
#
_symmetry.space_group_name_H-M   'P 1'
#
loop_
_entity.id
_entity.type
_entity.pdbx_description
1 polymer ?
#
loop_
_entity_poly.entity_id
_entity_poly.type
_entity_poly.pdbx_seq_one_letter_code
_entity_poly.pdbx_strand_id
1 'polypeptide(L)'
;NCLEFTDSKGDPLNIISSSDESGKHLLKMEYVKAAVDGPHFDTVYNRTKQLLDVSFSSLDLLLHTEALLSIMNFFTSASSGLTPAEKGADVEQAPEDPKRAVAKSDAAPAA
;
A
#
# COMPACT_ATOMS: atom_id res chain seq x y z
N ASN A 1 16.28 16.19 -19.92
CA ASN A 1 15.82 17.38 -20.65
C ASN A 1 16.22 17.14 -22.11
N CYS A 2 15.26 16.73 -22.94
CA CYS A 2 15.52 16.43 -24.36
C CYS A 2 15.56 17.76 -25.12
N LEU A 3 16.67 18.48 -24.97
CA LEU A 3 16.90 19.80 -25.57
C LEU A 3 17.04 19.74 -27.11
N GLU A 4 16.94 18.55 -27.71
CA GLU A 4 17.03 18.32 -29.16
C GLU A 4 15.72 18.68 -29.89
N PHE A 5 14.59 18.74 -29.16
CA PHE A 5 13.29 19.11 -29.72
C PHE A 5 12.78 20.40 -29.10
N THR A 6 12.40 21.36 -29.94
CA THR A 6 11.75 22.61 -29.55
C THR A 6 10.26 22.55 -29.86
N ASP A 7 9.45 23.26 -29.09
CA ASP A 7 8.02 23.41 -29.40
C ASP A 7 7.79 24.33 -30.62
N SER A 8 6.53 24.57 -30.99
CA SER A 8 6.18 25.44 -32.12
C SER A 8 6.56 26.91 -31.94
N LYS A 9 6.97 27.31 -30.73
CA LYS A 9 7.44 28.66 -30.39
C LYS A 9 8.97 28.73 -30.26
N GLY A 10 9.66 27.59 -30.34
CA GLY A 10 11.12 27.50 -30.20
C GLY A 10 11.60 27.25 -28.77
N ASP A 11 10.69 27.06 -27.81
CA ASP A 11 11.02 26.79 -26.41
C ASP A 11 11.36 25.30 -26.21
N PRO A 12 12.12 24.92 -25.15
CA PRO A 12 12.41 23.52 -24.86
C PRO A 12 11.15 22.67 -24.74
N LEU A 13 11.04 21.59 -25.52
CA LEU A 13 9.87 20.71 -25.50
C LEU A 13 9.84 19.90 -24.20
N ASN A 14 8.91 20.25 -23.30
CA ASN A 14 8.70 19.51 -22.05
C ASN A 14 7.86 18.26 -22.31
N ILE A 15 8.47 17.08 -22.15
CA ILE A 15 7.80 15.77 -22.30
C ILE A 15 6.86 15.48 -21.12
N ILE A 16 7.18 16.08 -19.96
CA ILE A 16 6.45 15.93 -18.70
C ILE A 16 6.25 17.33 -18.11
N SER A 17 5.01 17.68 -17.81
CA SER A 17 4.62 18.88 -17.09
C SER A 17 3.58 18.54 -16.03
N SER A 18 3.28 19.49 -15.15
CA SER A 18 2.18 19.36 -14.20
C SER A 18 1.31 20.60 -14.32
N SER A 19 0.01 20.41 -14.20
CA SER A 19 -0.97 21.49 -14.17
C SER A 19 -1.00 22.23 -12.83
N ASP A 20 -0.26 21.72 -11.83
CA ASP A 20 -0.19 22.28 -10.48
C ASP A 20 0.84 23.41 -10.36
N GLU A 21 0.80 24.15 -9.25
CA GLU A 21 1.74 25.25 -9.02
C GLU A 21 3.19 24.75 -8.85
N SER A 22 4.15 25.53 -9.36
CA SER A 22 5.57 25.23 -9.25
C SER A 22 6.00 24.98 -7.80
N GLY A 23 6.72 23.87 -7.58
CA GLY A 23 7.27 23.51 -6.28
C GLY A 23 6.38 22.60 -5.42
N LYS A 24 5.17 22.25 -5.88
CA LYS A 24 4.33 21.25 -5.21
C LYS A 24 4.78 19.82 -5.47
N HIS A 25 4.48 18.92 -4.52
CA HIS A 25 4.79 17.50 -4.63
C HIS A 25 3.79 16.80 -5.56
N LEU A 26 4.29 16.07 -6.57
CA LEU A 26 3.43 15.26 -7.45
C LEU A 26 2.76 14.10 -6.72
N LEU A 27 3.42 13.58 -5.69
CA LEU A 27 2.90 12.58 -4.77
C LEU A 27 3.35 12.95 -3.37
N LYS A 28 2.40 13.03 -2.44
CA LYS A 28 2.67 13.13 -1.00
C LYS A 28 2.05 11.92 -0.32
N MET A 29 2.82 11.28 0.54
CA MET A 29 2.39 10.18 1.40
C MET A 29 2.74 10.53 2.84
N GLU A 30 1.78 10.39 3.75
CA GLU A 30 1.96 10.64 5.17
C GLU A 30 1.48 9.43 5.97
N TYR A 31 2.37 8.87 6.77
CA TYR A 31 2.06 7.73 7.64
C TYR A 31 2.02 8.20 9.09
N VAL A 32 0.87 7.95 9.73
CA VAL A 32 0.66 8.29 11.13
C VAL A 32 0.32 7.03 11.89
N LYS A 33 1.08 6.76 12.95
CA LYS A 33 0.82 5.66 13.87
C LYS A 33 0.40 6.22 15.23
N ALA A 34 -0.79 5.86 15.68
CA ALA A 34 -1.33 6.26 16.96
C ALA A 34 -1.15 5.15 18.02
N ALA A 35 -0.83 5.56 19.25
CA ALA A 35 -0.85 4.67 20.41
C ALA A 35 -2.31 4.42 20.82
N VAL A 36 -2.69 3.15 20.98
CA VAL A 36 -4.08 2.73 21.26
C VAL A 36 -4.53 3.14 22.66
N ASP A 37 -3.57 3.17 23.58
CA ASP A 37 -3.70 3.62 24.97
C ASP A 37 -3.45 5.13 25.12
N GLY A 38 -3.21 5.85 24.02
CA GLY A 38 -2.98 7.29 24.02
C GLY A 38 -4.24 8.08 24.33
N PRO A 39 -4.15 9.20 25.07
CA PRO A 39 -5.32 9.99 25.51
C PRO A 39 -6.12 10.62 24.36
N HIS A 40 -5.56 10.65 23.15
CA HIS A 40 -6.19 11.23 21.97
C HIS A 40 -6.57 10.18 20.91
N PHE A 41 -6.46 8.89 21.23
CA PHE A 41 -6.76 7.81 20.29
C PHE A 41 -8.21 7.85 19.81
N ASP A 42 -9.15 8.00 20.75
CA ASP A 42 -10.58 8.07 20.44
C ASP A 42 -11.00 9.37 19.75
N THR A 43 -10.26 10.47 19.96
CA THR A 43 -10.65 11.81 19.48
C THR A 43 -9.89 12.19 18.21
N VAL A 44 -8.63 12.64 18.34
CA VAL A 44 -7.81 13.15 17.22
C VAL A 44 -7.57 12.09 16.17
N TYR A 45 -7.37 10.84 16.58
CA TYR A 45 -7.08 9.73 15.66
C TYR A 45 -8.31 8.89 15.32
N ASN A 46 -9.49 9.23 15.85
CA ASN A 46 -10.76 8.54 15.59
C ASN A 46 -10.65 7.00 15.63
N ARG A 47 -10.00 6.47 16.68
CA ARG A 47 -9.70 5.04 16.88
C ARG A 47 -8.91 4.36 15.76
N THR A 48 -8.20 5.13 14.95
CA THR A 48 -7.37 4.62 13.84
C THR A 48 -5.94 4.44 14.32
N LYS A 49 -5.46 3.19 14.34
CA LYS A 49 -4.09 2.87 14.78
C LYS A 49 -3.02 3.33 13.79
N GLN A 50 -3.35 3.22 12.51
CA GLN A 50 -2.44 3.51 11.41
C GLN A 50 -3.24 4.20 10.33
N LEU A 51 -2.84 5.41 9.98
CA LEU A 51 -3.37 6.18 8.88
C LEU A 51 -2.28 6.32 7.83
N LEU A 52 -2.63 6.05 6.59
CA LEU A 52 -1.80 6.33 5.43
C LEU A 52 -2.57 7.32 4.56
N ASP A 53 -2.19 8.58 4.63
CA ASP A 53 -2.75 9.62 3.77
C ASP A 53 -1.90 9.71 2.50
N VAL A 54 -2.56 9.69 1.34
CA VAL A 54 -1.90 9.69 0.03
C VAL A 54 -2.61 10.68 -0.87
N SER A 55 -1.87 11.67 -1.35
CA SER A 55 -2.37 12.66 -2.30
C SER A 55 -1.49 12.67 -3.55
N PHE A 56 -2.13 12.70 -4.72
CA PHE A 56 -1.48 12.81 -6.02
C PHE A 56 -1.88 14.14 -6.66
N SER A 57 -0.92 14.82 -7.28
CA SER A 57 -1.21 15.93 -8.19
C SER A 57 -1.38 15.41 -9.61
N SER A 58 -2.02 16.23 -10.44
CA SER A 58 -2.16 15.98 -11.87
C SER A 58 -0.82 16.12 -12.59
N LEU A 59 -0.55 15.18 -13.50
CA LEU A 59 0.63 15.17 -14.35
C LEU A 59 0.18 15.16 -15.81
N ASP A 60 0.73 16.08 -16.60
CA ASP A 60 0.48 16.20 -18.03
C ASP A 60 1.69 15.66 -18.81
N LEU A 61 1.43 14.79 -19.79
CA LEU A 61 2.47 14.15 -20.59
C LEU A 61 2.25 14.45 -22.07
N LEU A 62 3.33 14.81 -22.77
CA LEU A 62 3.34 14.91 -24.22
C LEU A 62 4.10 13.71 -24.78
N LEU A 63 3.38 12.81 -25.46
CA LEU A 63 3.89 11.52 -25.89
C LEU A 63 3.79 11.38 -27.41
N HIS A 64 4.77 10.69 -28.00
CA HIS A 64 4.60 10.13 -29.34
C HIS A 64 3.58 8.97 -29.30
N THR A 65 2.91 8.69 -30.42
CA THR A 65 1.81 7.71 -30.50
C THR A 65 2.22 6.31 -30.02
N GLU A 66 3.44 5.87 -30.34
CA GLU A 66 3.93 4.55 -29.92
C GLU A 66 4.15 4.46 -28.40
N ALA A 67 4.69 5.51 -27.78
CA ALA A 67 4.85 5.59 -26.32
C ALA A 67 3.50 5.62 -25.61
N LEU A 68 2.51 6.33 -26.16
CA LEU A 68 1.15 6.36 -25.63
C LEU A 68 0.52 4.96 -25.60
N LEU A 69 0.60 4.21 -26.70
CA LEU A 69 0.08 2.85 -26.79
C LEU A 69 0.76 1.88 -25.81
N SER A 70 2.08 2.01 -25.67
CA SER A 70 2.86 1.21 -24.71
C SER A 70 2.40 1.46 -23.27
N ILE A 71 2.21 2.73 -22.89
CA ILE A 71 1.73 3.11 -21.56
C ILE A 71 0.30 2.61 -21.31
N MET A 72 -0.59 2.71 -22.29
CA MET A 72 -1.96 2.17 -22.17
C MET A 72 -1.95 0.65 -21.95
N ASN A 73 -1.10 -0.08 -22.68
CA ASN A 73 -0.96 -1.52 -22.49
C ASN A 73 -0.39 -1.86 -21.10
N PHE A 74 0.61 -1.12 -20.64
CA PHE A 74 1.16 -1.28 -19.29
C PHE A 74 0.08 -1.10 -18.22
N PHE A 75 -0.68 0.00 -18.24
CA PHE A 75 -1.75 0.22 -17.25
C PHE A 75 -2.84 -0.85 -17.30
N THR A 76 -3.22 -1.28 -18.51
CA THR A 76 -4.18 -2.37 -18.67
C THR A 76 -3.68 -3.64 -18.01
N SER A 77 -2.41 -4.01 -18.23
CA SER A 77 -1.79 -5.19 -17.59
C SER A 77 -1.63 -5.06 -16.07
N ALA A 78 -1.26 -3.88 -15.57
CA ALA A 78 -1.08 -3.62 -14.15
C ALA A 78 -2.41 -3.64 -13.38
N SER A 79 -3.50 -3.19 -14.02
CA SER A 79 -4.83 -3.18 -13.43
C SER A 79 -5.40 -4.59 -13.21
N SER A 80 -5.02 -5.59 -14.03
CA SER A 80 -5.43 -6.99 -13.83
C SER A 80 -4.90 -7.61 -12.54
N GLY A 81 -3.85 -7.06 -11.93
CA GLY A 81 -3.31 -7.52 -10.64
C GLY A 81 -3.95 -6.89 -9.41
N LEU A 82 -4.87 -5.93 -9.58
CA LEU A 82 -5.49 -5.17 -8.48
C LEU A 82 -6.84 -5.73 -8.02
N THR A 83 -7.23 -6.93 -8.48
CA THR A 83 -8.42 -7.58 -7.93
C THR A 83 -8.21 -7.81 -6.43
N PRO A 84 -9.10 -7.30 -5.55
CA PRO A 84 -9.05 -7.64 -4.14
C PRO A 84 -9.10 -9.16 -4.04
N ALA A 85 -8.10 -9.78 -3.43
CA ALA A 85 -8.17 -11.19 -3.08
C ALA A 85 -9.37 -11.37 -2.14
N GLU A 86 -10.51 -11.82 -2.69
CA GLU A 86 -11.63 -12.31 -1.90
C GLU A 86 -11.15 -13.56 -1.16
N LYS A 87 -10.55 -13.36 0.02
CA LYS A 87 -10.14 -14.46 0.89
C LYS A 87 -11.36 -14.92 1.68
N GLY A 88 -12.27 -15.59 1.00
CA GLY A 88 -13.17 -16.56 1.61
C GLY A 88 -12.38 -17.82 1.92
N ALA A 89 -12.05 -18.05 3.20
CA ALA A 89 -11.71 -19.37 3.74
C ALA A 89 -11.88 -19.32 5.25
N ASP A 90 -13.04 -19.81 5.68
CA ASP A 90 -13.37 -20.34 6.98
C ASP A 90 -12.21 -21.18 7.57
N VAL A 91 -11.83 -20.89 8.81
CA VAL A 91 -11.00 -21.76 9.64
C VAL A 91 -11.71 -21.89 10.98
N GLU A 92 -12.70 -22.77 11.02
CA GLU A 92 -13.07 -23.50 12.22
C GLU A 92 -11.87 -24.38 12.62
N GLN A 93 -11.25 -24.08 13.77
CA GLN A 93 -10.37 -25.02 14.46
C GLN A 93 -10.72 -25.04 15.95
N ALA A 94 -11.46 -26.08 16.33
CA ALA A 94 -11.57 -26.53 17.71
C ALA A 94 -10.21 -27.06 18.21
N PRO A 95 -9.82 -26.82 19.47
CA PRO A 95 -8.67 -27.50 20.06
C PRO A 95 -9.12 -28.84 20.66
N GLU A 96 -8.64 -29.95 20.09
CA GLU A 96 -8.71 -31.27 20.71
C GLU A 96 -7.57 -31.44 21.73
N ASP A 97 -7.94 -31.75 22.98
CA ASP A 97 -7.06 -32.17 24.07
C ASP A 97 -6.47 -33.58 23.84
N PRO A 98 -5.16 -33.81 24.03
CA PRO A 98 -4.62 -35.15 24.22
C PRO A 98 -4.36 -35.45 25.70
N LYS A 99 -5.26 -36.24 26.31
CA LYS A 99 -5.00 -36.96 27.56
C LYS A 99 -3.79 -37.91 27.38
N ARG A 100 -2.65 -37.56 28.00
CA ARG A 100 -1.53 -38.48 28.19
C ARG A 100 -1.83 -39.43 29.36
N ALA A 101 -2.15 -40.68 29.04
CA ALA A 101 -2.02 -41.80 29.95
C ALA A 101 -0.60 -42.37 29.85
N VAL A 102 0.19 -42.26 30.91
CA VAL A 102 1.28 -43.20 31.21
C VAL A 102 1.33 -43.42 32.71
N ALA A 103 0.88 -44.59 33.12
CA ALA A 103 1.12 -45.13 34.45
C ALA A 103 2.60 -45.51 34.57
N LYS A 104 3.24 -45.15 35.69
CA LYS A 104 4.37 -45.93 36.21
C LYS A 104 4.37 -45.90 37.73
N SER A 105 4.44 -47.12 38.26
CA SER A 105 4.42 -47.56 39.65
C SER A 105 5.67 -47.13 40.43
N ASP A 106 5.52 -47.27 41.75
CA ASP A 106 6.53 -47.42 42.80
C ASP A 106 7.03 -46.17 43.54
N ALA A 107 6.51 -46.00 44.76
CA ALA A 107 7.22 -45.41 45.88
C ALA A 107 6.64 -45.89 47.23
N ALA A 108 7.31 -46.84 47.86
CA ALA A 108 7.49 -46.91 49.32
C ALA A 108 9.02 -46.84 49.54
N PRO A 109 9.53 -46.18 50.61
CA PRO A 109 9.42 -46.75 51.95
C PRO A 109 9.32 -45.75 53.14
N ALA A 110 8.87 -46.32 54.26
CA ALA A 110 9.30 -46.14 55.66
C ALA A 110 9.54 -44.73 56.24
N ALA A 111 8.69 -44.36 57.22
CA ALA A 111 9.07 -44.21 58.63
C ALA A 111 7.80 -44.31 59.52
#